data_AF-A0A7Z7QRG6-F1
#
_entry.id   AF-A0A7Z7QRG6-F1
#
_cell.length_a   1.000
_cell.length_b   1.000
_cell.length_c   1.000
_cell.angle_alpha   90.00
_cell.angle_beta   90.00
_cell.angle_gamma   90.00
#
_symmetry.space_group_name_H-M   'P 1'
#
loop_
_entity.id
_entity.type
_entity.pdbx_description
1 polymer ?
#
loop_
_entity_poly.entity_id
_entity_poly.type
_entity_poly.pdbx_seq_one_letter_code
_entity_poly.pdbx_strand_id
1 'polypeptide(L)' 'MPVISSLHPTNQAYVDISTDDPGTRKGIWQVRPVMQGWDHTDFIGNDVFDFKRTGAELANFYMGIVNNLLGVEALDGKSS' A
#
# COMPACT_ATOMS: atom_id res chain seq x y z
N MET A 1 0.49 -12.38 -10.88
CA MET A 1 1.00 -11.10 -11.44
C MET A 1 2.51 -11.02 -11.16
N PRO A 2 3.37 -10.66 -12.12
CA PRO A 2 4.79 -10.43 -11.85
C PRO A 2 4.98 -9.19 -10.96
N VAL A 3 5.87 -9.27 -9.95
CA VAL A 3 6.12 -8.19 -8.98
C VAL A 3 6.43 -6.86 -9.66
N ILE A 4 7.30 -6.87 -10.68
CA ILE A 4 7.71 -5.67 -11.42
C ILE A 4 6.54 -4.91 -12.04
N SER A 5 5.46 -5.62 -12.42
CA SER A 5 4.27 -5.01 -13.02
C SER A 5 3.38 -4.28 -12.01
N SER A 6 3.57 -4.53 -10.72
CA SER A 6 2.75 -3.98 -9.63
C SER A 6 3.46 -2.87 -8.85
N LEU A 7 4.75 -2.60 -9.12
CA LEU A 7 5.49 -1.54 -8.43
C LEU A 7 5.07 -0.14 -8.88
N HIS A 8 5.14 0.12 -10.18
CA HIS A 8 4.71 1.37 -10.81
C HIS A 8 4.62 1.17 -12.33
N PRO A 9 3.91 2.06 -13.06
CA PRO A 9 3.95 2.06 -14.51
C PRO A 9 5.36 2.34 -15.05
N THR A 10 5.73 1.67 -16.14
CA THR A 10 7.00 1.91 -16.83
C THR A 10 7.10 3.37 -17.30
N ASN A 11 8.29 3.97 -17.20
CA ASN A 11 8.58 5.35 -17.60
C ASN A 11 7.80 6.45 -16.84
N GLN A 12 7.27 6.15 -15.65
CA GLN A 12 6.71 7.16 -14.74
C GLN A 12 7.61 7.38 -13.53
N ALA A 13 7.61 8.59 -12.98
CA ALA A 13 8.43 8.94 -11.82
C ALA A 13 7.96 8.15 -10.59
N TYR A 14 8.90 7.55 -9.86
CA TYR A 14 8.64 6.80 -8.64
C TYR A 14 9.73 7.02 -7.60
N VAL A 15 9.40 6.71 -6.36
CA VAL A 15 10.33 6.67 -5.23
C VAL A 15 9.97 5.50 -4.33
N ASP A 16 10.98 4.73 -3.92
CA ASP A 16 10.81 3.71 -2.89
C ASP A 16 10.67 4.40 -1.53
N ILE A 17 9.66 4.00 -0.76
CA ILE A 17 9.39 4.51 0.57
C ILE A 17 9.46 3.38 1.59
N SER A 18 9.86 3.69 2.82
CA SER A 18 9.84 2.72 3.92
C SER A 18 8.42 2.51 4.46
N THR A 19 8.24 1.51 5.31
CA THR A 19 6.93 1.24 5.95
C THR A 19 6.47 2.36 6.88
N ASP A 20 7.42 3.09 7.47
CA ASP A 20 7.19 4.23 8.36
C ASP A 20 7.02 5.57 7.63
N ASP A 21 7.35 5.63 6.33
CA ASP A 21 7.09 6.85 5.53
C ASP A 21 5.57 7.04 5.37
N PRO A 22 5.07 8.26 5.66
CA PRO A 22 3.65 8.56 5.60
C PRO A 22 3.07 8.44 4.18
N GLY A 23 3.89 8.47 3.12
CA GLY A 23 3.44 8.23 1.75
C GLY A 23 2.53 9.34 1.20
N THR A 24 2.81 10.60 1.51
CA THR A 24 1.95 11.76 1.18
C THR A 24 2.50 12.67 0.07
N ARG A 25 3.56 12.25 -0.64
CA ARG A 25 4.19 13.04 -1.71
C ARG A 25 3.28 13.09 -2.94
N LYS A 26 3.09 14.29 -3.50
CA LYS A 26 2.25 14.50 -4.70
C LYS A 26 3.04 14.29 -5.99
N GLY A 27 2.37 13.78 -7.02
CA GLY A 27 2.91 13.72 -8.39
C GLY A 27 3.99 12.65 -8.66
N ILE A 28 4.23 11.73 -7.72
CA ILE A 28 5.22 10.65 -7.84
C ILE A 28 4.64 9.36 -7.27
N TRP A 29 4.91 8.22 -7.92
CA TRP A 29 4.53 6.91 -7.38
C TRP A 29 5.37 6.59 -6.14
N GLN A 30 4.71 6.29 -5.02
CA GLN A 30 5.38 5.97 -3.76
C GLN A 30 5.30 4.46 -3.54
N VAL A 31 6.38 3.76 -3.90
CA VAL A 31 6.44 2.30 -3.90
C VAL A 31 6.75 1.81 -2.49
N ARG A 32 5.82 1.08 -1.88
CA ARG A 32 6.02 0.46 -0.57
C ARG A 32 6.78 -0.88 -0.71
N PRO A 33 7.45 -1.37 0.35
CA PRO A 33 8.16 -2.64 0.30
C PRO A 33 7.22 -3.80 -0.07
N VAL A 34 7.71 -4.73 -0.90
CA VAL A 34 6.95 -5.90 -1.32
C VAL A 34 6.59 -6.76 -0.11
N MET A 35 5.30 -7.05 0.07
CA MET A 35 4.82 -7.92 1.14
C MET A 35 5.20 -9.37 0.85
N GLN A 36 6.15 -9.89 1.62
CA GLN A 36 6.67 -11.24 1.41
C GLN A 36 5.65 -12.29 1.82
N GLY A 37 5.47 -13.29 0.95
CA GLY A 37 4.56 -14.41 1.20
C GLY A 37 3.07 -14.09 1.03
N TRP A 38 2.73 -12.88 0.58
CA TRP A 38 1.37 -12.51 0.16
C TRP A 38 1.20 -12.77 -1.34
N ASP A 39 0.16 -13.50 -1.72
CA ASP A 39 -0.24 -13.67 -3.10
C ASP A 39 -1.30 -12.64 -3.52
N HIS A 40 -1.81 -12.73 -4.75
CA HIS A 40 -2.74 -11.72 -5.27
C HIS A 40 -4.10 -11.72 -4.56
N THR A 41 -4.54 -12.86 -4.04
CA THR A 41 -5.85 -13.04 -3.41
C THR A 41 -5.86 -12.73 -1.91
N ASP A 42 -4.70 -12.81 -1.26
CA ASP A 42 -4.51 -12.39 0.14
C ASP A 42 -4.91 -10.92 0.36
N PHE A 43 -4.56 -10.05 -0.60
CA PHE A 43 -4.87 -8.61 -0.53
C PHE A 43 -6.37 -8.30 -0.49
N ILE A 44 -7.22 -9.24 -0.88
CA ILE A 44 -8.69 -9.09 -0.89
C ILE A 44 -9.40 -10.09 0.04
N GLY A 45 -8.64 -10.89 0.81
CA GLY A 45 -9.20 -11.89 1.72
C GLY A 45 -9.98 -13.02 1.05
N ASN A 46 -9.74 -13.27 -0.24
CA ASN A 46 -10.45 -14.31 -1.00
C ASN A 46 -9.74 -15.67 -0.96
N ASP A 47 -8.57 -15.76 -0.31
CA ASP A 47 -7.93 -17.04 -0.05
C ASP A 47 -8.55 -17.70 1.19
N VAL A 48 -9.61 -18.48 0.96
CA VAL A 48 -10.35 -19.18 2.02
C VAL A 48 -9.59 -20.37 2.60
N PHE A 49 -8.47 -20.76 1.97
CA PHE A 49 -7.64 -21.91 2.38
C PHE A 49 -6.30 -21.49 2.97
N ASP A 50 -5.88 -20.23 2.85
CA ASP A 50 -4.70 -19.72 3.54
C ASP A 50 -4.99 -19.30 4.99
N PHE A 51 -4.72 -20.22 5.91
CA PHE A 51 -4.78 -19.95 7.35
C PHE A 51 -3.57 -19.15 7.88
N LYS A 52 -2.57 -18.84 7.04
CA LYS A 52 -1.38 -18.05 7.43
C LYS A 52 -1.66 -16.55 7.41
N ARG A 53 -2.66 -16.10 6.65
CA ARG A 53 -3.15 -14.72 6.63
C ARG A 53 -4.36 -14.60 7.52
N THR A 54 -4.26 -13.77 8.55
CA THR A 54 -5.36 -13.61 9.51
C THR A 54 -6.25 -12.43 9.11
N GLY A 55 -7.54 -12.50 9.46
CA GLY A 55 -8.44 -11.36 9.28
C GLY A 55 -7.96 -10.09 10.00
N ALA A 56 -7.25 -10.23 11.13
CA ALA A 56 -6.65 -9.10 11.83
C ALA A 56 -5.48 -8.47 11.04
N GLU A 57 -4.67 -9.29 10.38
CA GLU A 57 -3.58 -8.84 9.51
C GLU A 57 -4.13 -8.06 8.31
N LEU A 58 -5.18 -8.59 7.67
CA LEU A 58 -5.85 -7.92 6.55
C LEU A 58 -6.53 -6.61 6.99
N ALA A 59 -7.20 -6.61 8.15
CA ALA A 59 -7.80 -5.40 8.71
C ALA A 59 -6.74 -4.32 8.98
N ASN A 60 -5.59 -4.69 9.55
CA ASN A 60 -4.49 -3.76 9.78
C ASN A 60 -3.92 -3.20 8.48
N PHE A 61 -3.80 -4.02 7.43
CA PHE A 61 -3.38 -3.57 6.10
C PHE A 61 -4.31 -2.48 5.57
N TYR A 62 -5.63 -2.69 5.58
CA TYR A 62 -6.60 -1.70 5.13
C TYR A 62 -6.66 -0.45 6.03
N MET A 63 -6.53 -0.61 7.35
CA MET A 63 -6.42 0.54 8.27
C MET A 63 -5.19 1.40 7.96
N GLY A 64 -4.07 0.79 7.55
CA GLY A 64 -2.89 1.51 7.07
C GLY A 64 -3.17 2.38 5.84
N ILE A 65 -3.94 1.86 4.88
CA ILE A 65 -4.35 2.62 3.69
C ILE A 65 -5.24 3.79 4.09
N VAL A 66 -6.24 3.57 4.95
CA VAL A 66 -7.13 4.63 5.44
C VAL A 66 -6.35 5.72 6.16
N ASN A 67 -5.40 5.35 7.04
CA ASN A 67 -4.57 6.32 7.74
C ASN A 67 -3.69 7.15 6.79
N ASN A 68 -3.17 6.53 5.71
CA ASN A 68 -2.45 7.26 4.67
C ASN A 68 -3.35 8.29 3.96
N LEU A 69 -4.59 7.92 3.61
CA LEU A 69 -5.56 8.83 3.00
C LEU A 69 -5.90 10.00 3.93
N LEU A 70 -6.15 9.74 5.21
CA LEU A 70 -6.36 10.79 6.22
C LEU A 70 -5.14 11.71 6.36
N GLY A 71 -3.93 11.16 6.27
CA GLY A 71 -2.69 11.94 6.27
C GLY A 71 -2.59 12.88 5.07
N VAL A 72 -3.01 12.43 3.88
CA VAL A 72 -3.10 13.28 2.68
C VAL A 72 -4.12 14.40 2.89
N GLU A 73 -5.33 14.06 3.35
CA GLU A 73 -6.40 15.04 3.62
C GLU A 73 -5.97 16.12 4.63
N ALA A 74 -5.29 15.72 5.70
CA ALA A 74 -4.81 16.64 6.74
C ALA A 74 -3.73 17.61 6.24
N LEU A 75 -2.94 17.23 5.22
CA LEU A 75 -1.95 18.11 4.61
C LEU A 75 -2.61 19.05 3.60
N ASP A 76 -3.61 18.58 2.86
CA ASP A 76 -4.37 19.39 1.91
C ASP A 76 -5.19 20.47 2.63
N GLY A 77 -5.86 20.14 3.72
CA GLY A 77 -6.61 21.10 4.54
C GLY A 77 -5.76 22.14 5.27
N LYS A 78 -4.44 21.92 5.39
CA LYS A 78 -3.48 22.91 5.92
C LYS A 78 -2.91 23.83 4.85
N SER A 79 -3.12 23.50 3.57
CA SER A 79 -2.60 24.22 2.41
C SER A 79 -3.57 25.30 1.90
N SER A 80 -4.75 25.41 2.52
CA SER A 80 -5.86 26.31 2.18
C SER A 80 -6.06 27.42 3.20
#